data_AF-A0A954KMY8-F1
#
_entry.id   AF-A0A954KMY8-F1
#
_cell.length_a   1.000
_cell.length_b   1.000
_cell.length_c   1.000
_cell.angle_alpha   90.00
_cell.angle_beta   90.00
_cell.angle_gamma   90.00
#
_symmetry.space_group_name_H-M   'P 1'
#
loop_
_entity.id
_entity.type
_entity.pdbx_description
1 polymer ?
#
loop_
_entity_poly.entity_id
_entity_poly.type
_entity_poly.pdbx_seq_one_letter_code
_entity_poly.pdbx_strand_id
1 'polypeptide(L)'
;MNLFLLPCLLFLRVYAQGQTAASLPAERQDIIEFDWVQQRVSVSDLGMGLDLPFVHGTPGLTDSEAEAYRELYRVIEERRYAAAQEFDEALTEQEIENLWQSSFYKFEAARRRAWRNGQLELQGIPGEADDASHRSRTPFGTRPPQAAYSLLADIATYPDHFVGRPIVLYGMFIPKGQVELPPSRYEVLQKDEPPLAFQGGVLKDLSNSRTLAMVHAAGYITPYEQMLPTRIWPTESAAIPVMVKGWFIKRWGQYPLVMTESVRILYPKPYDAFIERYAQPRRPMTSEEEWIYYETLRQMQLTNAAGQSQIAATNIRDRINDLMSAIQHKTEEAQKSLASNLRQQKITEQQYHSRSLRLERQLAFRLQRHREYLTEPDKFPLYVDVFQHPQVWTGKLLTLHGHVRRVTSYTGSSEFFGSQTLHELWLYTDDSQRNPAVIVTPNLPPEFPVGAEVVDRVTVTGCFFKPYVYRAEQDHRIAPLILAGRIFWSPTDDQIRSLANEGSMPADSATVIAARKRNSSNKLSETGVMLLGFVALVVMMMIWGRVQRDRRERRRLLEVVESQRDFDQHLIDPVLARLRETSQIGEPDNGVL
;
A
#
# COMPACT_ATOMS: atom_id res chain seq x y z
N MET A 1 11.12 47.54 -44.90
CA MET A 1 12.58 47.51 -44.69
C MET A 1 12.91 46.07 -44.34
N ASN A 2 13.37 45.24 -45.27
CA ASN A 2 14.74 45.18 -45.82
C ASN A 2 15.72 44.68 -44.75
N LEU A 3 16.53 43.62 -44.92
CA LEU A 3 16.84 42.81 -46.11
C LEU A 3 17.52 41.48 -45.67
N PHE A 4 17.19 40.31 -46.27
CA PHE A 4 18.08 39.18 -46.67
C PHE A 4 18.95 38.46 -45.58
N LEU A 5 19.38 37.18 -45.67
CA LEU A 5 19.65 36.24 -46.78
C LEU A 5 19.38 34.76 -46.40
N LEU A 6 19.08 33.92 -47.40
CA LEU A 6 19.24 32.46 -47.39
C LEU A 6 20.62 32.08 -47.98
N PRO A 7 21.23 30.94 -47.60
CA PRO A 7 21.24 29.72 -48.46
C PRO A 7 21.16 28.40 -47.64
N CYS A 8 20.97 27.18 -48.17
CA CYS A 8 20.49 26.67 -49.48
C CYS A 8 20.12 25.15 -49.41
N LEU A 9 19.28 24.68 -50.33
CA LEU A 9 19.34 23.48 -51.21
C LEU A 9 20.00 22.14 -50.73
N LEU A 10 19.61 20.93 -51.16
CA LEU A 10 18.43 20.37 -51.88
C LEU A 10 18.65 18.83 -52.01
N PHE A 11 17.62 17.97 -51.92
CA PHE A 11 17.27 16.99 -52.98
C PHE A 11 15.93 16.26 -52.72
N LEU A 12 15.10 16.15 -53.77
CA LEU A 12 13.88 15.33 -53.86
C LEU A 12 14.24 13.91 -54.41
N ARG A 13 13.38 12.91 -54.69
CA ARG A 13 12.00 12.81 -55.24
C ARG A 13 11.48 11.37 -54.98
N VAL A 14 10.26 11.17 -54.47
CA VAL A 14 9.01 10.83 -55.21
C VAL A 14 9.04 9.55 -56.08
N TYR A 15 8.19 8.58 -55.75
CA TYR A 15 7.16 8.09 -56.70
C TYR A 15 5.91 7.57 -55.98
N ALA A 16 4.75 7.79 -56.59
CA ALA A 16 3.46 7.26 -56.17
C ALA A 16 2.64 6.92 -57.42
N GLN A 17 1.93 5.79 -57.43
CA GLN A 17 0.52 5.69 -57.89
C GLN A 17 0.00 4.24 -57.88
N GLY A 18 -1.19 4.08 -57.28
CA GLY A 18 -2.29 3.32 -57.87
C GLY A 18 -2.31 1.79 -57.73
N GLN A 19 -3.23 1.27 -56.90
CA GLN A 19 -4.15 0.22 -57.35
C GLN A 19 -5.48 0.22 -56.58
N THR A 20 -6.45 -0.50 -57.13
CA THR A 20 -7.90 -0.35 -56.95
C THR A 20 -8.48 -1.10 -55.75
N ALA A 21 -9.60 -0.60 -55.22
CA ALA A 21 -10.43 -1.33 -54.27
C ALA A 21 -10.99 -2.62 -54.89
N ALA A 22 -10.77 -3.75 -54.22
CA ALA A 22 -11.39 -5.04 -54.50
C ALA A 22 -11.83 -5.70 -53.17
N SER A 23 -12.89 -6.49 -53.22
CA SER A 23 -13.58 -7.07 -52.06
C SER A 23 -12.70 -8.00 -51.22
N LEU A 24 -12.84 -7.88 -49.89
CA LEU A 24 -12.27 -8.76 -48.86
C LEU A 24 -12.44 -10.27 -49.19
N PRO A 25 -11.35 -11.05 -49.29
CA PRO A 25 -11.36 -12.45 -48.92
C PRO A 25 -11.26 -12.58 -47.38
N ALA A 26 -11.70 -13.70 -46.82
CA ALA A 26 -11.64 -13.93 -45.38
C ALA A 26 -10.20 -13.85 -44.87
N GLU A 27 -9.98 -12.95 -43.90
CA GLU A 27 -8.68 -12.64 -43.31
C GLU A 27 -8.14 -13.88 -42.56
N ARG A 28 -7.32 -14.68 -43.25
CA ARG A 28 -6.35 -15.52 -42.58
C ARG A 28 -5.44 -14.56 -41.83
N GLN A 29 -5.56 -14.54 -40.50
CA GLN A 29 -4.52 -13.96 -39.66
C GLN A 29 -3.27 -14.80 -39.91
N ASP A 30 -2.39 -14.31 -40.79
CA ASP A 30 -1.06 -14.85 -40.93
C ASP A 30 -0.43 -14.81 -39.54
N ILE A 31 -0.05 -15.99 -39.05
CA ILE A 31 0.67 -16.11 -37.79
C ILE A 31 2.03 -15.47 -38.06
N ILE A 32 2.15 -14.19 -37.71
CA ILE A 32 3.42 -13.46 -37.78
C ILE A 32 4.39 -14.24 -36.92
N GLU A 33 5.30 -14.94 -37.58
CA GLU A 33 6.32 -15.76 -36.96
C GLU A 33 7.27 -14.81 -36.21
N PHE A 34 7.02 -14.66 -34.91
CA PHE A 34 7.89 -13.99 -33.95
C PHE A 34 9.31 -14.56 -34.04
N ASP A 35 10.15 -13.88 -34.81
CA ASP A 35 11.55 -14.22 -35.00
C ASP A 35 12.38 -13.79 -33.78
N TRP A 36 12.79 -14.77 -32.98
CA TRP A 36 13.64 -14.58 -31.80
C TRP A 36 15.05 -14.07 -32.11
N VAL A 37 15.52 -14.19 -33.35
CA VAL A 37 16.83 -13.67 -33.79
C VAL A 37 16.74 -12.15 -34.00
N GLN A 38 15.61 -11.67 -34.52
CA GLN A 38 15.36 -10.25 -34.77
C GLN A 38 14.89 -9.49 -33.52
N GLN A 39 14.19 -10.16 -32.59
CA GLN A 39 13.70 -9.53 -31.36
C GLN A 39 14.69 -9.65 -30.21
N ARG A 40 15.64 -8.69 -30.13
CA ARG A 40 16.30 -8.34 -28.86
C ARG A 40 15.23 -7.83 -27.88
N VAL A 41 14.71 -8.74 -27.06
CA VAL A 41 13.48 -8.53 -26.26
C VAL A 41 13.67 -7.68 -25.01
N SER A 42 14.92 -7.37 -24.64
CA SER A 42 15.25 -6.57 -23.46
C SER A 42 16.68 -6.00 -23.58
N VAL A 43 16.96 -4.93 -22.85
CA VAL A 43 18.31 -4.36 -22.71
C VAL A 43 19.21 -5.25 -21.85
N SER A 44 18.64 -5.96 -20.86
CA SER A 44 19.31 -6.99 -20.06
C SER A 44 19.30 -8.39 -20.69
N ASP A 45 18.71 -8.53 -21.89
CA ASP A 45 18.83 -9.77 -22.67
C ASP A 45 20.19 -9.78 -23.38
N LEU A 46 21.03 -10.73 -22.98
CA LEU A 46 22.38 -10.86 -23.51
C LEU A 46 22.41 -11.46 -24.92
N GLY A 47 21.34 -12.19 -25.29
CA GLY A 47 21.08 -12.62 -26.66
C GLY A 47 21.96 -13.78 -27.17
N MET A 48 21.43 -14.46 -28.18
CA MET A 48 22.04 -15.62 -28.84
C MET A 48 23.47 -15.35 -29.33
N GLY A 49 24.41 -16.24 -28.98
CA GLY A 49 25.79 -16.20 -29.51
C GLY A 49 26.86 -16.69 -28.54
N LEU A 50 26.60 -16.63 -27.23
CA LEU A 50 27.46 -17.24 -26.22
C LEU A 50 27.16 -18.74 -26.12
N ASP A 51 27.92 -19.56 -26.86
CA ASP A 51 27.93 -21.03 -26.74
C ASP A 51 28.68 -21.42 -25.45
N LEU A 52 28.02 -21.23 -24.31
CA LEU A 52 28.59 -21.51 -22.99
C LEU A 52 28.40 -23.00 -22.65
N PRO A 53 29.47 -23.74 -22.31
CA PRO A 53 29.44 -25.20 -22.16
C PRO A 53 28.82 -25.66 -20.82
N PHE A 54 27.59 -25.22 -20.52
CA PHE A 54 26.87 -25.61 -19.32
C PHE A 54 26.21 -26.99 -19.47
N VAL A 55 26.61 -27.94 -18.63
CA VAL A 55 26.01 -29.27 -18.59
C VAL A 55 24.76 -29.20 -17.72
N HIS A 56 23.59 -29.17 -18.37
CA HIS A 56 22.30 -29.11 -17.70
C HIS A 56 21.94 -30.44 -17.01
N GLY A 57 21.33 -30.35 -15.83
CA GLY A 57 20.87 -31.50 -15.04
C GLY A 57 21.89 -32.05 -14.04
N THR A 58 23.16 -31.63 -14.09
CA THR A 58 24.15 -31.94 -13.05
C THR A 58 24.13 -30.88 -11.94
N PRO A 59 24.22 -31.27 -10.66
CA PRO A 59 24.53 -30.34 -9.59
C PRO A 59 26.04 -30.03 -9.60
N GLY A 60 26.41 -28.77 -9.33
CA GLY A 60 27.79 -28.30 -9.36
C GLY A 60 28.16 -27.53 -10.63
N LEU A 61 29.37 -26.98 -10.59
CA LEU A 61 30.07 -26.39 -11.74
C LEU A 61 31.39 -27.13 -11.90
N THR A 62 31.69 -27.56 -13.13
CA THR A 62 33.06 -27.92 -13.51
C THR A 62 33.93 -26.66 -13.64
N ASP A 63 35.26 -26.80 -13.70
CA ASP A 63 36.19 -25.68 -13.97
C ASP A 63 35.76 -24.85 -15.19
N SER A 64 35.40 -25.51 -16.29
CA SER A 64 34.97 -24.84 -17.54
C SER A 64 33.62 -24.14 -17.39
N GLU A 65 32.70 -24.69 -16.60
CA GLU A 65 31.44 -24.01 -16.28
C GLU A 65 31.65 -22.82 -15.33
N ALA A 66 32.61 -22.90 -14.40
CA ALA A 66 32.97 -21.80 -13.52
C ALA A 66 33.69 -20.65 -14.25
N GLU A 67 34.42 -20.96 -15.32
CA GLU A 67 34.99 -19.97 -16.25
C GLU A 67 33.89 -19.35 -17.14
N ALA A 68 33.04 -20.18 -17.78
CA ALA A 68 31.92 -19.72 -18.59
C ALA A 68 30.92 -18.84 -17.81
N TYR A 69 30.69 -19.14 -16.54
CA TYR A 69 29.83 -18.34 -15.65
C TYR A 69 30.48 -16.99 -15.29
N ARG A 70 31.80 -16.93 -15.11
CA ARG A 70 32.51 -15.67 -14.88
C ARG A 70 32.47 -14.77 -16.11
N GLU A 71 32.67 -15.35 -17.29
CA GLU A 71 32.50 -14.64 -18.57
C GLU A 71 31.08 -14.12 -18.73
N LEU A 72 30.06 -14.92 -18.38
CA LEU A 72 28.66 -14.48 -18.40
C LEU A 72 28.40 -13.31 -17.44
N TYR A 73 29.03 -13.30 -16.25
CA TYR A 73 28.97 -12.16 -15.33
C TYR A 73 29.64 -10.91 -15.91
N ARG A 74 30.82 -11.05 -16.54
CA ARG A 74 31.52 -9.95 -17.21
C ARG A 74 30.68 -9.34 -18.33
N VAL A 75 30.05 -10.16 -19.16
CA VAL A 75 29.15 -9.71 -20.24
C VAL A 75 27.90 -9.01 -19.68
N ILE A 76 27.40 -9.38 -18.51
CA ILE A 76 26.28 -8.70 -17.84
C ILE A 76 26.66 -7.28 -17.41
N GLU A 77 27.81 -7.12 -16.74
CA GLU A 77 28.35 -5.81 -16.37
C GLU A 77 28.61 -4.96 -17.62
N GLU A 78 29.30 -5.51 -18.63
CA GLU A 78 29.56 -4.82 -19.90
C GLU A 78 28.27 -4.39 -20.61
N ARG A 79 27.23 -5.24 -20.62
CA ARG A 79 25.93 -4.90 -21.21
C ARG A 79 25.21 -3.80 -20.43
N ARG A 80 25.32 -3.77 -19.10
CA ARG A 80 24.79 -2.69 -18.25
C ARG A 80 25.45 -1.35 -18.55
N TYR A 81 26.78 -1.33 -18.70
CA TYR A 81 27.51 -0.11 -19.08
C TYR A 81 27.26 0.29 -20.55
N ALA A 82 27.19 -0.67 -21.47
CA ALA A 82 26.86 -0.40 -22.88
C ALA A 82 25.43 0.14 -23.05
N ALA A 83 24.48 -0.32 -22.23
CA ALA A 83 23.11 0.21 -22.18
C ALA A 83 23.05 1.70 -21.80
N ALA A 84 24.05 2.23 -21.10
CA ALA A 84 24.18 3.67 -20.86
C ALA A 84 24.67 4.44 -22.09
N GLN A 85 25.39 3.78 -22.99
CA GLN A 85 26.03 4.37 -24.17
C GLN A 85 25.17 4.27 -25.45
N GLU A 86 24.21 3.33 -25.50
CA GLU A 86 23.30 3.14 -26.65
C GLU A 86 22.27 4.29 -26.83
N PHE A 87 22.23 5.28 -25.94
CA PHE A 87 21.31 6.43 -26.00
C PHE A 87 22.06 7.73 -26.34
N ASP A 88 21.60 8.43 -27.39
CA ASP A 88 22.19 9.70 -27.87
C ASP A 88 22.09 10.87 -26.86
N GLU A 89 21.13 10.80 -25.94
CA GLU A 89 21.01 11.74 -24.82
C GLU A 89 21.73 11.17 -23.59
N ALA A 90 22.43 12.03 -22.86
CA ALA A 90 23.18 11.65 -21.66
C ALA A 90 22.23 11.27 -20.52
N LEU A 91 21.77 10.02 -20.54
CA LEU A 91 20.96 9.43 -19.47
C LEU A 91 21.68 9.53 -18.13
N THR A 92 20.92 9.88 -17.11
CA THR A 92 21.39 9.79 -15.73
C THR A 92 21.57 8.32 -15.32
N GLU A 93 22.49 8.06 -14.39
CA GLU A 93 22.66 6.75 -13.74
C GLU A 93 21.31 6.20 -13.22
N GLN A 94 20.43 7.11 -12.79
CA GLN A 94 19.07 6.86 -12.35
C GLN A 94 18.16 6.28 -13.47
N GLU A 95 18.21 6.84 -14.68
CA GLU A 95 17.44 6.37 -15.84
C GLU A 95 17.98 5.03 -16.37
N ILE A 96 19.31 4.86 -16.35
CA ILE A 96 19.99 3.61 -16.72
C ILE A 96 19.56 2.46 -15.79
N GLU A 97 19.57 2.68 -14.47
CA GLU A 97 19.09 1.69 -13.50
C GLU A 97 17.61 1.37 -13.69
N ASN A 98 16.75 2.37 -13.97
CA ASN A 98 15.34 2.14 -14.28
C ASN A 98 15.13 1.29 -15.54
N LEU A 99 15.87 1.60 -16.60
CA LEU A 99 15.83 0.86 -17.85
C LEU A 99 16.26 -0.59 -17.62
N TRP A 100 17.40 -0.80 -16.94
CA TRP A 100 17.91 -2.10 -16.53
C TRP A 100 16.86 -2.88 -15.72
N GLN A 101 16.30 -2.27 -14.67
CA GLN A 101 15.34 -2.91 -13.75
C GLN A 101 13.96 -3.22 -14.37
N SER A 102 13.49 -2.41 -15.31
CA SER A 102 12.22 -2.64 -16.01
C SER A 102 12.34 -3.73 -17.09
N SER A 103 13.53 -3.88 -17.67
CA SER A 103 13.80 -4.75 -18.82
C SER A 103 13.59 -6.25 -18.53
N PHE A 104 13.83 -6.70 -17.29
CA PHE A 104 13.51 -8.05 -16.82
C PHE A 104 12.04 -8.44 -17.05
N TYR A 105 11.10 -7.54 -16.75
CA TYR A 105 9.66 -7.81 -16.93
C TYR A 105 9.26 -7.79 -18.41
N LYS A 106 9.86 -6.90 -19.21
CA LYS A 106 9.63 -6.82 -20.67
C LYS A 106 10.01 -8.14 -21.35
N PHE A 107 11.13 -8.72 -20.97
CA PHE A 107 11.55 -10.06 -21.44
C PHE A 107 10.52 -11.14 -21.09
N GLU A 108 10.10 -11.22 -19.82
CA GLU A 108 9.12 -12.22 -19.36
C GLU A 108 7.77 -12.09 -20.11
N ALA A 109 7.32 -10.85 -20.33
CA ALA A 109 6.10 -10.52 -21.05
C ALA A 109 6.16 -10.94 -22.53
N ALA A 110 7.27 -10.64 -23.21
CA ALA A 110 7.52 -11.05 -24.58
C ALA A 110 7.53 -12.59 -24.71
N ARG A 111 8.20 -13.30 -23.79
CA ARG A 111 8.22 -14.77 -23.75
C ARG A 111 6.84 -15.37 -23.54
N ARG A 112 6.05 -14.81 -22.61
CA ARG A 112 4.64 -15.18 -22.37
C ARG A 112 3.75 -14.89 -23.59
N ARG A 113 4.09 -13.93 -24.45
CA ARG A 113 3.40 -13.67 -25.71
C ARG A 113 3.73 -14.74 -26.76
N ALA A 114 5.02 -15.06 -26.97
CA ALA A 114 5.45 -16.11 -27.88
C ALA A 114 4.88 -17.50 -27.51
N TRP A 115 4.78 -17.82 -26.21
CA TRP A 115 4.07 -19.02 -25.73
C TRP A 115 2.60 -19.04 -26.15
N ARG A 116 1.85 -17.96 -25.89
CA ARG A 116 0.43 -17.86 -26.26
C ARG A 116 0.20 -17.93 -27.77
N ASN A 117 1.16 -17.46 -28.57
CA ASN A 117 1.15 -17.58 -30.02
C ASN A 117 1.36 -19.03 -30.51
N GLY A 118 1.90 -19.94 -29.68
CA GLY A 118 2.26 -21.31 -30.07
C GLY A 118 3.67 -21.45 -30.66
N GLN A 119 4.56 -20.50 -30.37
CA GLN A 119 5.93 -20.49 -30.92
C GLN A 119 6.97 -20.97 -29.91
N LEU A 120 6.62 -20.92 -28.63
CA LEU A 120 7.19 -21.78 -27.61
C LEU A 120 6.19 -22.90 -27.34
N GLU A 121 5.96 -23.76 -28.34
CA GLU A 121 5.27 -25.02 -28.07
C GLU A 121 6.21 -25.93 -27.27
N LEU A 122 5.64 -26.66 -26.31
CA LEU A 122 6.31 -27.81 -25.70
C LEU A 122 6.45 -28.89 -26.79
N GLN A 123 7.50 -28.81 -27.60
CA GLN A 123 7.97 -29.92 -28.42
C GLN A 123 8.23 -31.12 -27.50
N GLY A 124 7.23 -32.01 -27.49
CA GLY A 124 7.15 -33.32 -26.86
C GLY A 124 7.96 -33.56 -25.59
N ILE A 125 7.26 -33.79 -24.47
CA ILE A 125 7.72 -34.85 -23.55
C ILE A 125 7.81 -36.14 -24.39
N PRO A 126 9.00 -36.69 -24.68
CA PRO A 126 9.11 -37.86 -25.55
C PRO A 126 8.85 -39.09 -24.67
N GLY A 127 7.57 -39.50 -24.57
CA GLY A 127 7.21 -40.42 -23.49
C GLY A 127 5.82 -41.03 -23.49
N GLU A 128 5.19 -41.25 -24.66
CA GLU A 128 4.25 -42.38 -24.82
C GLU A 128 4.05 -42.65 -26.33
N ALA A 129 4.89 -43.53 -26.87
CA ALA A 129 4.71 -44.11 -28.19
C ALA A 129 3.74 -45.29 -28.09
N ASP A 130 2.50 -45.01 -27.68
CA ASP A 130 1.45 -46.02 -27.59
C ASP A 130 0.76 -46.17 -28.96
N ASP A 131 1.15 -47.25 -29.62
CA ASP A 131 0.64 -47.97 -30.80
C ASP A 131 -0.09 -47.26 -31.96
N ALA A 132 0.06 -47.86 -33.13
CA ALA A 132 -0.37 -47.30 -34.40
C ALA A 132 -1.91 -47.33 -34.63
N SER A 133 -2.31 -46.52 -35.62
CA SER A 133 -3.65 -46.49 -36.25
C SER A 133 -4.78 -45.80 -35.47
N HIS A 134 -4.95 -44.50 -35.73
CA HIS A 134 -6.04 -44.05 -36.60
C HIS A 134 -5.83 -42.62 -37.10
N ARG A 135 -5.59 -42.47 -38.41
CA ARG A 135 -5.65 -41.16 -39.10
C ARG A 135 -7.10 -40.69 -39.23
N SER A 136 -7.65 -40.10 -38.17
CA SER A 136 -8.88 -39.30 -38.26
C SER A 136 -8.53 -37.81 -38.20
N ARG A 137 -8.62 -37.14 -39.35
CA ARG A 137 -8.67 -35.67 -39.42
C ARG A 137 -9.99 -35.22 -38.77
N THR A 138 -9.97 -34.89 -37.48
CA THR A 138 -11.08 -34.16 -36.86
C THR A 138 -11.10 -32.72 -37.38
N PRO A 139 -12.21 -32.24 -37.96
CA PRO A 139 -12.30 -30.88 -38.47
C PRO A 139 -12.44 -29.90 -37.30
N PHE A 140 -11.61 -28.85 -37.29
CA PHE A 140 -11.71 -27.69 -36.39
C PHE A 140 -12.01 -28.05 -34.92
N GLY A 141 -11.22 -28.98 -34.37
CA GLY A 141 -11.27 -29.30 -32.95
C GLY A 141 -10.96 -28.07 -32.10
N THR A 142 -11.77 -27.85 -31.06
CA THR A 142 -11.54 -26.85 -30.01
C THR A 142 -10.10 -26.93 -29.53
N ARG A 143 -9.32 -25.85 -29.73
CA ARG A 143 -7.94 -25.74 -29.21
C ARG A 143 -8.00 -26.07 -27.72
N PRO A 144 -7.23 -27.06 -27.21
CA PRO A 144 -7.27 -27.40 -25.80
C PRO A 144 -7.00 -26.14 -24.96
N PRO A 145 -7.63 -26.01 -23.77
CA PRO A 145 -7.45 -24.82 -22.94
C PRO A 145 -5.96 -24.57 -22.75
N GLN A 146 -5.46 -23.45 -23.26
CA GLN A 146 -4.03 -23.18 -23.32
C GLN A 146 -3.46 -23.30 -21.91
N ALA A 147 -2.52 -24.24 -21.71
CA ALA A 147 -1.88 -24.45 -20.43
C ALA A 147 -1.29 -23.12 -19.95
N ALA A 148 -1.59 -22.76 -18.70
CA ALA A 148 -1.09 -21.53 -18.10
C ALA A 148 0.44 -21.53 -18.16
N TYR A 149 1.01 -20.51 -18.81
CA TYR A 149 2.46 -20.37 -18.97
C TYR A 149 3.15 -20.43 -17.61
N SER A 150 4.13 -21.33 -17.49
CA SER A 150 4.94 -21.49 -16.28
C SER A 150 6.42 -21.38 -16.64
N LEU A 151 7.02 -20.25 -16.28
CA LEU A 151 8.45 -19.97 -16.52
C LEU A 151 9.35 -21.12 -16.02
N LEU A 152 9.07 -21.68 -14.85
CA LEU A 152 9.87 -22.78 -14.29
C LEU A 152 9.70 -24.12 -15.04
N ALA A 153 8.54 -24.35 -15.67
CA ALA A 153 8.33 -25.54 -16.50
C ALA A 153 9.00 -25.38 -17.88
N ASP A 154 8.92 -24.19 -18.48
CA ASP A 154 9.64 -23.82 -19.70
C ASP A 154 11.16 -23.98 -19.47
N ILE A 155 11.72 -23.40 -18.39
CA ILE A 155 13.14 -23.58 -18.01
C ILE A 155 13.53 -25.05 -17.79
N ALA A 156 12.65 -25.86 -17.18
CA ALA A 156 12.94 -27.26 -16.96
C ALA A 156 13.00 -28.07 -18.27
N THR A 157 12.27 -27.63 -19.30
CA THR A 157 12.13 -28.30 -20.60
C THR A 157 13.19 -27.84 -21.60
N TYR A 158 13.48 -26.54 -21.66
CA TYR A 158 14.42 -25.92 -22.61
C TYR A 158 15.50 -25.07 -21.93
N PRO A 159 16.30 -25.64 -21.01
CA PRO A 159 17.24 -24.87 -20.20
C PRO A 159 18.26 -24.08 -21.04
N ASP A 160 18.72 -24.62 -22.17
CA ASP A 160 19.66 -23.95 -23.10
C ASP A 160 19.08 -22.63 -23.64
N HIS A 161 17.76 -22.56 -23.85
CA HIS A 161 17.06 -21.36 -24.32
C HIS A 161 16.92 -20.26 -23.25
N PHE A 162 17.46 -20.47 -22.04
CA PHE A 162 17.45 -19.53 -20.93
C PHE A 162 18.84 -19.08 -20.48
N VAL A 163 19.93 -19.70 -20.95
CA VAL A 163 21.29 -19.29 -20.56
C VAL A 163 21.50 -17.81 -20.90
N GLY A 164 21.90 -17.01 -19.90
CA GLY A 164 22.09 -15.58 -20.04
C GLY A 164 20.80 -14.76 -20.25
N ARG A 165 19.62 -15.36 -20.06
CA ARG A 165 18.33 -14.65 -20.18
C ARG A 165 17.84 -14.13 -18.81
N PRO A 166 17.28 -12.92 -18.76
CA PRO A 166 16.78 -12.34 -17.51
C PRO A 166 15.50 -13.02 -17.03
N ILE A 167 15.36 -13.17 -15.72
CA ILE A 167 14.23 -13.80 -15.03
C ILE A 167 13.90 -13.07 -13.74
N VAL A 168 12.61 -13.08 -13.37
CA VAL A 168 12.12 -12.57 -12.08
C VAL A 168 11.46 -13.70 -11.30
N LEU A 169 11.86 -13.88 -10.04
CA LEU A 169 11.30 -14.87 -9.13
C LEU A 169 10.98 -14.23 -7.78
N TYR A 170 9.87 -14.63 -7.17
CA TYR A 170 9.47 -14.22 -5.81
C TYR A 170 9.43 -15.45 -4.91
N GLY A 171 9.95 -15.35 -3.69
CA GLY A 171 10.09 -16.54 -2.86
C GLY A 171 10.74 -16.32 -1.49
N MET A 172 10.94 -17.41 -0.76
CA MET A 172 11.67 -17.43 0.51
C MET A 172 13.11 -17.89 0.24
N PHE A 173 14.07 -16.98 0.31
CA PHE A 173 15.50 -17.28 0.15
C PHE A 173 16.12 -17.71 1.48
N ILE A 174 16.85 -18.82 1.44
CA ILE A 174 17.58 -19.39 2.58
C ILE A 174 19.06 -19.38 2.22
N PRO A 175 19.89 -18.50 2.84
CA PRO A 175 21.33 -18.49 2.60
C PRO A 175 21.96 -19.83 3.04
N LYS A 176 22.98 -20.29 2.32
CA LYS A 176 23.68 -21.55 2.59
C LYS A 176 25.18 -21.41 2.83
N GLY A 177 25.81 -20.39 2.24
CA GLY A 177 27.23 -20.11 2.40
C GLY A 177 27.74 -19.23 1.25
N GLN A 178 28.96 -18.73 1.37
CA GLN A 178 29.61 -18.06 0.25
C GLN A 178 30.04 -19.09 -0.80
N VAL A 179 29.92 -18.69 -2.07
CA VAL A 179 30.33 -19.45 -3.24
C VAL A 179 31.32 -18.58 -3.99
N GLU A 180 32.59 -18.98 -3.99
CA GLU A 180 33.65 -18.30 -4.71
C GLU A 180 33.88 -19.01 -6.05
N LEU A 181 33.94 -18.24 -7.14
CA LEU A 181 34.41 -18.73 -8.43
C LEU A 181 35.93 -18.47 -8.54
N PRO A 182 36.79 -19.47 -8.81
CA PRO A 182 38.25 -19.33 -8.80
C PRO A 182 38.75 -18.56 -10.05
N PRO A 183 39.66 -17.58 -9.96
CA PRO A 183 40.01 -16.65 -11.05
C PRO A 183 40.29 -17.35 -12.40
N SER A 184 39.97 -16.70 -13.53
CA SER A 184 40.20 -17.29 -14.86
C SER A 184 41.66 -17.67 -15.05
N ARG A 185 41.89 -18.74 -15.81
CA ARG A 185 43.25 -19.19 -16.15
C ARG A 185 44.03 -18.12 -16.91
N TYR A 186 43.35 -17.19 -17.58
CA TYR A 186 43.96 -16.03 -18.24
C TYR A 186 44.25 -14.87 -17.27
N GLU A 187 43.36 -14.61 -16.30
CA GLU A 187 43.49 -13.55 -15.28
C GLU A 187 44.65 -13.81 -14.31
N VAL A 188 44.93 -15.08 -13.97
CA VAL A 188 46.07 -15.46 -13.09
C VAL A 188 47.42 -14.97 -13.63
N LEU A 189 47.54 -14.73 -14.94
CA LEU A 189 48.73 -14.15 -15.58
C LEU A 189 48.73 -12.60 -15.58
N GLN A 190 47.59 -11.97 -15.32
CA GLN A 190 47.39 -10.51 -15.33
C GLN A 190 46.98 -9.94 -13.96
N LYS A 191 47.70 -10.32 -12.89
CA LYS A 191 47.71 -9.69 -11.55
C LYS A 191 46.36 -9.47 -10.84
N ASP A 192 46.25 -10.12 -9.68
CA ASP A 192 45.56 -9.63 -8.47
C ASP A 192 44.05 -9.31 -8.57
N GLU A 193 43.33 -9.80 -9.59
CA GLU A 193 41.87 -9.72 -9.59
C GLU A 193 41.28 -10.67 -8.52
N PRO A 194 40.43 -10.19 -7.59
CA PRO A 194 39.92 -11.00 -6.48
C PRO A 194 38.92 -12.06 -6.97
N PRO A 195 38.80 -13.21 -6.29
CA PRO A 195 37.81 -14.23 -6.63
C PRO A 195 36.39 -13.65 -6.53
N LEU A 196 35.57 -13.93 -7.53
CA LEU A 196 34.18 -13.47 -7.58
C LEU A 196 33.35 -14.25 -6.56
N ALA A 197 32.94 -13.59 -5.48
CA ALA A 197 32.31 -14.20 -4.31
C ALA A 197 30.82 -13.85 -4.22
N PHE A 198 29.97 -14.86 -4.34
CA PHE A 198 28.52 -14.76 -4.20
C PHE A 198 28.03 -15.31 -2.86
N GLN A 199 26.90 -14.82 -2.36
CA GLN A 199 26.11 -15.56 -1.37
C GLN A 199 25.28 -16.61 -2.10
N GLY A 200 25.61 -17.89 -1.89
CA GLY A 200 24.79 -19.01 -2.36
C GLY A 200 23.62 -19.28 -1.41
N GLY A 201 22.48 -19.70 -1.97
CA GLY A 201 21.32 -20.12 -1.20
C GLY A 201 20.24 -20.80 -2.04
N VAL A 202 19.14 -21.15 -1.37
CA VAL A 202 17.98 -21.83 -1.97
C VAL A 202 16.79 -20.88 -1.93
N LEU A 203 16.18 -20.61 -3.08
CA LEU A 203 14.91 -19.89 -3.19
C LEU A 203 13.77 -20.91 -3.23
N LYS A 204 12.85 -20.80 -2.27
CA LYS A 204 11.59 -21.55 -2.23
C LYS A 204 10.40 -20.66 -2.57
N ASP A 205 9.23 -21.25 -2.76
CA ASP A 205 7.95 -20.53 -2.81
C ASP A 205 7.66 -19.77 -1.50
N LEU A 206 6.71 -18.84 -1.55
CA LEU A 206 6.33 -18.00 -0.40
C LEU A 206 5.69 -18.80 0.74
N SER A 207 5.21 -20.02 0.47
CA SER A 207 4.75 -21.00 1.45
C SER A 207 5.87 -21.87 2.04
N ASN A 208 7.14 -21.69 1.62
CA ASN A 208 8.32 -22.44 2.07
C ASN A 208 8.23 -23.97 1.83
N SER A 209 7.32 -24.39 0.96
CA SER A 209 7.00 -25.79 0.60
C SER A 209 7.86 -26.33 -0.53
N ARG A 210 8.07 -25.57 -1.61
CA ARG A 210 8.72 -26.05 -2.84
C ARG A 210 9.95 -25.21 -3.18
N THR A 211 11.07 -25.85 -3.51
CA THR A 211 12.23 -25.17 -4.10
C THR A 211 11.90 -24.68 -5.51
N LEU A 212 12.16 -23.41 -5.77
CA LEU A 212 12.01 -22.77 -7.08
C LEU A 212 13.35 -22.67 -7.81
N ALA A 213 14.43 -22.31 -7.11
CA ALA A 213 15.75 -22.06 -7.69
C ALA A 213 16.89 -22.25 -6.68
N MET A 214 18.08 -22.53 -7.20
CA MET A 214 19.35 -22.19 -6.55
C MET A 214 19.70 -20.74 -6.93
N VAL A 215 20.14 -19.93 -5.98
CA VAL A 215 20.45 -18.51 -6.24
C VAL A 215 21.83 -18.17 -5.73
N HIS A 216 22.63 -17.51 -6.57
CA HIS A 216 23.91 -16.89 -6.26
C HIS A 216 23.76 -15.37 -6.34
N ALA A 217 23.97 -14.68 -5.23
CA ALA A 217 23.72 -13.25 -5.10
C ALA A 217 25.01 -12.46 -4.81
N ALA A 218 25.33 -11.44 -5.61
CA ALA A 218 26.51 -10.59 -5.37
C ALA A 218 26.28 -9.54 -4.25
N GLY A 219 25.05 -9.42 -3.77
CA GLY A 219 24.68 -8.57 -2.64
C GLY A 219 23.20 -8.70 -2.31
N TYR A 220 22.71 -7.84 -1.43
CA TYR A 220 21.28 -7.71 -1.16
C TYR A 220 20.87 -6.26 -0.91
N ILE A 221 19.60 -5.96 -1.15
CA ILE A 221 19.00 -4.64 -0.93
C ILE A 221 17.99 -4.77 0.21
N THR A 222 18.21 -3.99 1.27
CA THR A 222 17.27 -3.82 2.37
C THR A 222 16.28 -2.68 2.05
N PRO A 223 15.22 -2.49 2.84
CA PRO A 223 14.28 -1.37 2.67
C PRO A 223 14.85 -0.01 3.11
N TYR A 224 16.03 0.00 3.72
CA TYR A 224 16.59 1.18 4.42
C TYR A 224 17.97 1.58 3.89
N GLU A 225 18.71 0.66 3.28
CA GLU A 225 20.11 0.85 2.90
C GLU A 225 20.32 0.60 1.41
N GLN A 226 21.33 1.28 0.86
CA GLN A 226 21.85 0.96 -0.46
C GLN A 226 22.53 -0.42 -0.45
N MET A 227 22.71 -1.01 -1.64
CA MET A 227 23.15 -2.39 -1.85
C MET A 227 24.29 -2.83 -0.91
N LEU A 228 24.02 -3.83 -0.08
CA LEU A 228 24.96 -4.39 0.89
C LEU A 228 25.78 -5.55 0.26
N PRO A 229 27.09 -5.63 0.55
CA PRO A 229 27.97 -6.65 -0.02
C PRO A 229 27.77 -8.04 0.62
N THR A 230 28.24 -9.09 -0.08
CA THR A 230 28.12 -10.51 0.32
C THR A 230 28.70 -10.90 1.70
N ARG A 231 29.44 -10.00 2.36
CA ARG A 231 30.05 -10.24 3.68
C ARG A 231 29.14 -9.88 4.85
N ILE A 232 28.02 -9.20 4.61
CA ILE A 232 27.10 -8.67 5.65
C ILE A 232 25.73 -9.37 5.57
N TRP A 233 25.64 -10.58 5.01
CA TRP A 233 24.36 -11.31 5.01
C TRP A 233 23.94 -11.73 6.42
N PRO A 234 22.63 -11.76 6.73
CA PRO A 234 22.14 -12.35 7.96
C PRO A 234 22.64 -13.80 8.06
N THR A 235 23.47 -14.08 9.07
CA THR A 235 24.02 -15.43 9.32
C THR A 235 22.99 -16.36 9.96
N GLU A 236 21.89 -15.80 10.48
CA GLU A 236 20.74 -16.56 10.92
C GLU A 236 20.08 -17.28 9.73
N SER A 237 19.90 -18.60 9.85
CA SER A 237 19.32 -19.46 8.80
C SER A 237 17.81 -19.25 8.57
N ALA A 238 17.27 -18.08 8.93
CA ALA A 238 15.90 -17.70 8.68
C ALA A 238 15.64 -17.61 7.17
N ALA A 239 14.44 -18.05 6.76
CA ALA A 239 14.01 -17.89 5.38
C ALA A 239 13.54 -16.43 5.18
N ILE A 240 14.17 -15.71 4.26
CA ILE A 240 13.91 -14.29 4.00
C ILE A 240 12.96 -14.18 2.80
N PRO A 241 11.82 -13.47 2.89
CA PRO A 241 10.98 -13.20 1.73
C PRO A 241 11.70 -12.22 0.79
N VAL A 242 11.86 -12.58 -0.49
CA VAL A 242 12.66 -11.82 -1.46
C VAL A 242 12.06 -11.82 -2.86
N MET A 243 12.46 -10.81 -3.63
CA MET A 243 12.44 -10.82 -5.09
C MET A 243 13.87 -11.01 -5.61
N VAL A 244 14.03 -11.91 -6.59
CA VAL A 244 15.26 -12.15 -7.34
C VAL A 244 15.04 -11.64 -8.77
N LYS A 245 15.89 -10.74 -9.24
CA LYS A 245 15.95 -10.27 -10.62
C LYS A 245 17.34 -10.58 -11.16
N GLY A 246 17.45 -11.67 -11.90
CA GLY A 246 18.74 -12.24 -12.26
C GLY A 246 18.73 -12.93 -13.61
N TRP A 247 19.81 -13.62 -13.92
CA TRP A 247 19.98 -14.36 -15.16
C TRP A 247 20.05 -15.85 -14.85
N PHE A 248 19.42 -16.66 -15.68
CA PHE A 248 19.57 -18.11 -15.61
C PHE A 248 20.96 -18.52 -16.12
N ILE A 249 21.64 -19.35 -15.35
CA ILE A 249 23.00 -19.83 -15.64
C ILE A 249 22.94 -21.26 -16.21
N LYS A 250 22.44 -22.21 -15.43
CA LYS A 250 22.26 -23.62 -15.83
C LYS A 250 21.14 -24.27 -15.04
N ARG A 251 20.63 -25.40 -15.54
CA ARG A 251 19.82 -26.30 -14.72
C ARG A 251 20.72 -27.10 -13.76
N TRP A 252 20.66 -26.77 -12.48
CA TRP A 252 21.36 -27.41 -11.37
C TRP A 252 20.51 -28.57 -10.82
N GLY A 253 20.74 -29.79 -11.32
CA GLY A 253 19.89 -30.93 -11.00
C GLY A 253 18.47 -30.78 -11.57
N GLN A 254 17.50 -30.56 -10.69
CA GLN A 254 16.10 -30.31 -11.07
C GLN A 254 15.70 -28.83 -11.04
N TYR A 255 16.58 -27.94 -10.57
CA TYR A 255 16.26 -26.53 -10.33
C TYR A 255 17.11 -25.60 -11.20
N PRO A 256 16.61 -24.42 -11.60
CA PRO A 256 17.47 -23.39 -12.18
C PRO A 256 18.52 -22.90 -11.17
N LEU A 257 19.76 -22.72 -11.62
CA LEU A 257 20.72 -21.82 -11.00
C LEU A 257 20.53 -20.42 -11.57
N VAL A 258 20.33 -19.45 -10.69
CA VAL A 258 20.10 -18.04 -11.01
C VAL A 258 21.21 -17.21 -10.39
N MET A 259 21.87 -16.38 -11.19
CA MET A 259 22.76 -15.34 -10.68
C MET A 259 22.01 -14.02 -10.62
N THR A 260 22.20 -13.26 -9.55
CA THR A 260 21.56 -11.95 -9.34
C THR A 260 22.59 -10.99 -8.76
N GLU A 261 22.68 -9.77 -9.29
CA GLU A 261 23.54 -8.72 -8.71
C GLU A 261 23.15 -8.49 -7.24
N SER A 262 21.86 -8.31 -7.00
CA SER A 262 21.30 -8.17 -5.66
C SER A 262 20.00 -8.96 -5.51
N VAL A 263 19.79 -9.54 -4.34
CA VAL A 263 18.49 -10.05 -3.90
C VAL A 263 17.77 -8.92 -3.17
N ARG A 264 16.52 -8.64 -3.54
CA ARG A 264 15.74 -7.56 -2.92
C ARG A 264 14.84 -8.13 -1.82
N ILE A 265 15.04 -7.70 -0.57
CA ILE A 265 14.22 -8.16 0.55
C ILE A 265 12.80 -7.58 0.43
N LEU A 266 11.79 -8.45 0.39
CA LEU A 266 10.37 -8.08 0.42
C LEU A 266 9.99 -7.75 1.86
N TYR A 267 9.88 -6.46 2.15
CA TYR A 267 9.53 -5.98 3.48
C TYR A 267 8.18 -5.25 3.45
N PRO A 268 7.41 -5.22 4.55
CA PRO A 268 6.10 -4.57 4.55
C PRO A 268 6.15 -3.07 4.15
N LYS A 269 7.20 -2.34 4.55
CA LYS A 269 7.51 -1.01 4.01
C LYS A 269 8.05 -1.16 2.57
N PRO A 270 7.43 -0.54 1.55
CA PRO A 270 7.96 -0.53 0.19
C PRO A 270 9.21 0.35 0.08
N TYR A 271 9.88 0.30 -1.06
CA TYR A 271 11.11 1.05 -1.35
C TYR A 271 10.84 2.56 -1.45
N ASP A 272 10.70 3.24 -0.31
CA ASP A 272 10.40 4.66 -0.24
C ASP A 272 11.46 5.52 -0.93
N ALA A 273 12.75 5.23 -0.73
CA ALA A 273 13.83 5.91 -1.45
C ALA A 273 13.76 5.77 -2.98
N PHE A 274 13.15 4.69 -3.51
CA PHE A 274 12.86 4.59 -4.95
C PHE A 274 11.62 5.45 -5.28
N ILE A 275 10.50 5.28 -4.57
CA ILE A 275 9.26 6.03 -4.86
C ILE A 275 9.50 7.55 -4.78
N GLU A 276 10.24 8.04 -3.77
CA GLU A 276 10.65 9.44 -3.63
C GLU A 276 11.51 9.95 -4.80
N ARG A 277 12.42 9.10 -5.30
CA ARG A 277 13.36 9.45 -6.37
C ARG A 277 12.72 9.44 -7.77
N TYR A 278 11.74 8.56 -7.98
CA TYR A 278 11.21 8.25 -9.32
C TYR A 278 9.75 8.69 -9.54
N ALA A 279 8.89 8.74 -8.51
CA ALA A 279 7.49 9.11 -8.67
C ALA A 279 7.32 10.64 -8.72
N GLN A 280 7.23 11.20 -9.92
CA GLN A 280 7.17 12.65 -10.12
C GLN A 280 5.77 13.20 -9.76
N PRO A 281 5.67 14.18 -8.85
CA PRO A 281 4.37 14.68 -8.38
C PRO A 281 3.65 15.45 -9.50
N ARG A 282 2.31 15.34 -9.51
CA ARG A 282 1.39 16.08 -10.41
C ARG A 282 1.55 15.80 -11.91
N ARG A 283 2.36 14.82 -12.31
CA ARG A 283 2.39 14.30 -13.70
C ARG A 283 1.52 13.04 -13.80
N PRO A 284 0.89 12.77 -14.97
CA PRO A 284 0.32 11.46 -15.28
C PRO A 284 1.35 10.34 -15.06
N MET A 285 0.88 9.11 -14.88
CA MET A 285 1.76 7.94 -14.80
C MET A 285 2.56 7.79 -16.11
N THR A 286 3.89 7.84 -16.02
CA THR A 286 4.77 7.53 -17.15
C THR A 286 5.04 6.02 -17.22
N SER A 287 5.48 5.53 -18.38
CA SER A 287 5.94 4.15 -18.56
C SER A 287 7.16 3.77 -17.69
N GLU A 288 7.90 4.76 -17.18
CA GLU A 288 9.01 4.57 -16.25
C GLU A 288 8.54 4.42 -14.80
N GLU A 289 7.50 5.17 -14.39
CA GLU A 289 6.87 5.03 -13.08
C GLU A 289 6.04 3.74 -12.98
N GLU A 290 5.54 3.26 -14.13
CA GLU A 290 4.62 2.12 -14.23
C GLU A 290 5.18 0.84 -13.58
N TRP A 291 6.45 0.51 -13.81
CA TRP A 291 7.06 -0.69 -13.19
C TRP A 291 7.17 -0.56 -11.67
N ILE A 292 7.47 0.64 -11.15
CA ILE A 292 7.60 0.91 -9.70
C ILE A 292 6.24 0.82 -9.03
N TYR A 293 5.20 1.35 -9.68
CA TYR A 293 3.81 1.26 -9.24
C TYR A 293 3.35 -0.19 -9.10
N TYR A 294 3.57 -1.02 -10.13
CA TYR A 294 3.19 -2.42 -10.06
C TYR A 294 4.05 -3.24 -9.10
N GLU A 295 5.34 -2.94 -8.98
CA GLU A 295 6.20 -3.62 -8.01
C GLU A 295 5.82 -3.24 -6.56
N THR A 296 5.43 -1.99 -6.32
CA THR A 296 4.85 -1.56 -5.05
C THR A 296 3.55 -2.32 -4.76
N LEU A 297 2.66 -2.46 -5.74
CA LEU A 297 1.42 -3.25 -5.59
C LEU A 297 1.72 -4.72 -5.27
N ARG A 298 2.66 -5.37 -5.98
CA ARG A 298 3.11 -6.74 -5.68
C ARG A 298 3.65 -6.85 -4.25
N GLN A 299 4.60 -6.00 -3.88
CA GLN A 299 5.18 -6.01 -2.53
C GLN A 299 4.11 -5.86 -1.46
N MET A 300 3.11 -5.01 -1.68
CA MET A 300 1.97 -4.83 -0.77
C MET A 300 1.03 -6.04 -0.72
N GLN A 301 0.85 -6.81 -1.82
CA GLN A 301 0.12 -8.08 -1.80
C GLN A 301 0.85 -9.16 -1.01
N LEU A 302 2.15 -9.32 -1.28
CA LEU A 302 2.96 -10.44 -0.78
C LEU A 302 3.35 -10.30 0.69
N THR A 303 3.45 -9.07 1.21
CA THR A 303 3.90 -8.80 2.58
C THR A 303 2.75 -8.77 3.60
N ASN A 304 3.08 -9.00 4.88
CA ASN A 304 2.10 -9.18 5.96
C ASN A 304 1.35 -7.88 6.31
N ALA A 305 0.01 -7.90 6.19
CA ALA A 305 -0.87 -6.78 6.51
C ALA A 305 -0.76 -6.26 7.95
N ALA A 306 -0.51 -7.14 8.93
CA ALA A 306 -0.32 -6.72 10.32
C ALA A 306 0.98 -5.91 10.48
N GLY A 307 2.06 -6.35 9.82
CA GLY A 307 3.32 -5.60 9.76
C GLY A 307 3.18 -4.27 9.03
N GLN A 308 2.44 -4.23 7.91
CA GLN A 308 2.11 -3.00 7.20
C GLN A 308 1.36 -2.01 8.12
N SER A 309 0.35 -2.49 8.85
CA SER A 309 -0.46 -1.69 9.77
C SER A 309 0.35 -1.14 10.94
N GLN A 310 1.25 -1.96 11.50
CA GLN A 310 2.16 -1.55 12.57
C GLN A 310 3.12 -0.44 12.11
N ILE A 311 3.72 -0.59 10.92
CA ILE A 311 4.63 0.43 10.35
C ILE A 311 3.87 1.70 10.01
N ALA A 312 2.65 1.61 9.47
CA ALA A 312 1.79 2.78 9.26
C ALA A 312 1.54 3.55 10.58
N ALA A 313 1.20 2.84 11.67
CA ALA A 313 1.02 3.44 12.99
C ALA A 313 2.32 4.06 13.54
N THR A 314 3.49 3.47 13.27
CA THR A 314 4.80 4.06 13.62
C THR A 314 5.06 5.34 12.82
N ASN A 315 4.90 5.33 11.49
CA ASN A 315 5.06 6.51 10.64
C ASN A 315 4.18 7.70 11.11
N ILE A 316 2.95 7.43 11.55
CA ILE A 316 2.04 8.44 12.11
C ILE A 316 2.60 9.01 13.42
N ARG A 317 3.08 8.19 14.35
CA ARG A 317 3.69 8.66 15.62
C ARG A 317 4.96 9.48 15.37
N ASP A 318 5.83 9.02 14.47
CA ASP A 318 7.04 9.73 14.10
C ASP A 318 6.70 11.11 13.50
N ARG A 319 5.70 11.16 12.62
CA ARG A 319 5.19 12.43 12.06
C ARG A 319 4.60 13.36 13.12
N ILE A 320 3.89 12.82 14.12
CA ILE A 320 3.34 13.62 15.24
C ILE A 320 4.48 14.23 16.06
N ASN A 321 5.57 13.49 16.31
CA ASN A 321 6.77 13.98 16.97
C ASN A 321 7.50 15.05 16.14
N ASP A 322 7.68 14.84 14.83
CA ASP A 322 8.28 15.82 13.91
C ASP A 322 7.49 17.14 13.86
N LEU A 323 6.16 17.07 13.95
CA LEU A 323 5.33 18.26 13.99
C LEU A 323 5.58 19.11 15.24
N MET A 324 6.06 18.54 16.35
CA MET A 324 6.40 19.31 17.55
C MET A 324 7.66 20.14 17.41
N SER A 325 8.74 19.57 16.87
CA SER A 325 9.96 20.33 16.62
C SER A 325 9.67 21.48 15.64
N ALA A 326 8.85 21.23 14.62
CA ALA A 326 8.36 22.25 13.69
C ALA A 326 7.46 23.32 14.36
N ILE A 327 6.59 22.94 15.31
CA ILE A 327 5.75 23.89 16.07
C ILE A 327 6.63 24.77 16.98
N GLN A 328 7.61 24.19 17.67
CA GLN A 328 8.54 24.91 18.54
C GLN A 328 9.36 25.91 17.72
N HIS A 329 10.05 25.46 16.67
CA HIS A 329 10.87 26.29 15.79
C HIS A 329 10.10 27.49 15.24
N LYS A 330 8.93 27.26 14.61
CA LYS A 330 8.09 28.32 14.05
C LYS A 330 7.58 29.31 15.11
N THR A 331 7.42 28.87 16.36
CA THR A 331 6.99 29.74 17.45
C THR A 331 8.14 30.62 17.93
N GLU A 332 9.35 30.08 18.06
CA GLU A 332 10.55 30.86 18.36
C GLU A 332 10.86 31.89 17.26
N GLU A 333 10.77 31.51 15.99
CA GLU A 333 10.94 32.43 14.85
C GLU A 333 9.92 33.57 14.90
N ALA A 334 8.65 33.26 15.19
CA ALA A 334 7.60 34.26 15.35
C ALA A 334 7.86 35.20 16.54
N GLN A 335 8.33 34.68 17.68
CA GLN A 335 8.74 35.49 18.84
C GLN A 335 9.94 36.40 18.50
N LYS A 336 11.00 35.85 17.88
CA LYS A 336 12.19 36.59 17.42
C LYS A 336 11.79 37.70 16.43
N SER A 337 10.86 37.42 15.51
CA SER A 337 10.31 38.40 14.56
C SER A 337 9.49 39.49 15.25
N LEU A 338 8.61 39.15 16.20
CA LEU A 338 7.86 40.14 16.99
C LEU A 338 8.80 41.06 17.79
N ALA A 339 9.81 40.50 18.45
CA ALA A 339 10.80 41.27 19.21
C ALA A 339 11.66 42.17 18.30
N SER A 340 12.03 41.70 17.11
CA SER A 340 12.75 42.50 16.11
C SER A 340 11.90 43.66 15.58
N ASN A 341 10.62 43.42 15.28
CA ASN A 341 9.69 44.47 14.86
C ASN A 341 9.47 45.53 15.95
N LEU A 342 9.44 45.15 17.23
CA LEU A 342 9.37 46.09 18.35
C LEU A 342 10.66 46.94 18.44
N ARG A 343 11.85 46.33 18.36
CA ARG A 343 13.14 47.04 18.34
C ARG A 343 13.26 48.02 17.16
N GLN A 344 12.70 47.66 16.02
CA GLN A 344 12.64 48.50 14.81
C GLN A 344 11.51 49.54 14.84
N GLN A 345 10.77 49.67 15.95
CA GLN A 345 9.62 50.57 16.12
C GLN A 345 8.51 50.39 15.08
N LYS A 346 8.46 49.23 14.40
CA LYS A 346 7.42 48.86 13.41
C LYS A 346 6.08 48.53 14.04
N ILE A 347 6.07 48.23 15.35
CA ILE A 347 4.88 47.97 16.16
C ILE A 347 5.04 48.64 17.52
N THR A 348 3.92 49.02 18.13
CA THR A 348 3.90 49.55 19.51
C THR A 348 4.01 48.41 20.54
N GLU A 349 4.38 48.73 21.78
CA GLU A 349 4.43 47.74 22.88
C GLU A 349 3.08 47.04 23.11
N GLN A 350 1.97 47.77 23.01
CA GLN A 350 0.61 47.21 23.10
C GLN A 350 0.31 46.22 21.95
N GLN A 351 0.78 46.52 20.74
CA GLN A 351 0.69 45.61 19.60
C GLN A 351 1.61 44.39 19.77
N TYR A 352 2.79 44.55 20.35
CA TYR A 352 3.69 43.43 20.69
C TYR A 352 3.02 42.50 21.71
N HIS A 353 2.53 43.03 22.83
CA HIS A 353 1.92 42.23 23.90
C HIS A 353 0.67 41.47 23.42
N SER A 354 -0.23 42.14 22.70
CA SER A 354 -1.43 41.49 22.13
C SER A 354 -1.09 40.41 21.09
N ARG A 355 -0.03 40.59 20.29
CA ARG A 355 0.46 39.57 19.35
C ARG A 355 1.17 38.41 20.07
N SER A 356 1.94 38.68 21.12
CA SER A 356 2.56 37.63 21.96
C SER A 356 1.51 36.75 22.61
N LEU A 357 0.51 37.35 23.27
CA LEU A 357 -0.58 36.61 23.91
C LEU A 357 -1.40 35.78 22.91
N ARG A 358 -1.58 36.27 21.66
CA ARG A 358 -2.20 35.49 20.57
C ARG A 358 -1.32 34.30 20.17
N LEU A 359 0.00 34.49 20.06
CA LEU A 359 0.95 33.44 19.72
C LEU A 359 1.03 32.36 20.82
N GLU A 360 1.05 32.76 22.09
CA GLU A 360 1.02 31.87 23.26
C GLU A 360 -0.25 31.02 23.28
N ARG A 361 -1.43 31.62 23.04
CA ARG A 361 -2.70 30.88 22.92
C ARG A 361 -2.68 29.89 21.75
N GLN A 362 -2.10 30.28 20.60
CA GLN A 362 -1.93 29.38 19.45
C GLN A 362 -0.97 28.23 19.74
N LEU A 363 0.13 28.49 20.46
CA LEU A 363 1.06 27.45 20.93
C LEU A 363 0.35 26.49 21.88
N ALA A 364 -0.31 26.99 22.93
CA ALA A 364 -1.03 26.17 23.90
C ALA A 364 -2.05 25.23 23.24
N PHE A 365 -2.84 25.74 22.29
CA PHE A 365 -3.79 24.95 21.51
C PHE A 365 -3.12 23.87 20.64
N ARG A 366 -1.99 24.20 19.98
CA ARG A 366 -1.20 23.23 19.21
C ARG A 366 -0.58 22.14 20.09
N LEU A 367 -0.04 22.52 21.26
CA LEU A 367 0.50 21.58 22.25
C LEU A 367 -0.58 20.64 22.80
N GLN A 368 -1.80 21.15 23.03
CA GLN A 368 -2.93 20.33 23.45
C GLN A 368 -3.31 19.31 22.37
N ARG A 369 -3.48 19.75 21.11
CA ARG A 369 -3.78 18.83 19.99
C ARG A 369 -2.68 17.78 19.78
N HIS A 370 -1.42 18.18 19.88
CA HIS A 370 -0.32 17.22 19.80
C HIS A 370 -0.39 16.14 20.90
N ARG A 371 -0.69 16.53 22.15
CA ARG A 371 -0.88 15.56 23.24
C ARG A 371 -2.04 14.61 22.95
N GLU A 372 -3.16 15.12 22.43
CA GLU A 372 -4.30 14.30 21.99
C GLU A 372 -3.90 13.30 20.88
N TYR A 373 -3.13 13.74 19.88
CA TYR A 373 -2.66 12.84 18.81
C TYR A 373 -1.62 11.81 19.29
N LEU A 374 -0.79 12.12 20.31
CA LEU A 374 0.07 11.11 20.93
C LEU A 374 -0.71 10.05 21.69
N THR A 375 -1.80 10.44 22.37
CA THR A 375 -2.65 9.50 23.12
C THR A 375 -3.59 8.71 22.20
N GLU A 376 -4.08 9.34 21.13
CA GLU A 376 -5.04 8.78 20.18
C GLU A 376 -4.57 9.10 18.74
N PRO A 377 -3.59 8.34 18.18
CA PRO A 377 -3.05 8.60 16.84
C PRO A 377 -4.11 8.59 15.73
N ASP A 378 -5.21 7.83 15.91
CA ASP A 378 -6.30 7.73 14.95
C ASP A 378 -7.12 9.04 14.81
N LYS A 379 -6.99 9.98 15.77
CA LYS A 379 -7.54 11.35 15.67
C LYS A 379 -6.65 12.30 14.88
N PHE A 380 -5.44 11.90 14.50
CA PHE A 380 -4.56 12.72 13.67
C PHE A 380 -5.23 12.97 12.30
N PRO A 381 -5.34 14.21 11.81
CA PRO A 381 -5.96 14.52 10.52
C PRO A 381 -5.01 14.15 9.37
N LEU A 382 -4.86 12.83 9.18
CA LEU A 382 -3.85 12.21 8.34
C LEU A 382 -4.05 12.52 6.86
N TYR A 383 -5.31 12.57 6.38
CA TYR A 383 -5.57 12.96 5.00
C TYR A 383 -5.12 14.40 4.77
N VAL A 384 -5.41 15.30 5.71
CA VAL A 384 -5.01 16.72 5.61
C VAL A 384 -3.49 16.87 5.61
N ASP A 385 -2.77 16.16 6.47
CA ASP A 385 -1.30 16.22 6.53
C ASP A 385 -0.64 15.62 5.28
N VAL A 386 -1.13 14.47 4.79
CA VAL A 386 -0.68 13.85 3.53
C VAL A 386 -0.91 14.77 2.33
N PHE A 387 -2.05 15.46 2.30
CA PHE A 387 -2.38 16.40 1.22
C PHE A 387 -1.52 17.66 1.25
N GLN A 388 -1.18 18.18 2.44
CA GLN A 388 -0.38 19.40 2.61
C GLN A 388 1.14 19.14 2.55
N HIS A 389 1.58 17.94 2.91
CA HIS A 389 2.99 17.55 3.03
C HIS A 389 3.29 16.23 2.29
N PRO A 390 2.91 16.07 1.00
CA PRO A 390 3.04 14.80 0.28
C PRO A 390 4.48 14.27 0.27
N GLN A 391 5.47 15.17 0.16
CA GLN A 391 6.90 14.82 0.19
C GLN A 391 7.38 14.19 1.50
N VAL A 392 6.63 14.31 2.60
CA VAL A 392 6.95 13.65 3.88
C VAL A 392 6.38 12.23 3.91
N TRP A 393 5.42 11.93 3.04
CA TRP A 393 4.65 10.69 3.00
C TRP A 393 4.94 9.82 1.77
N THR A 394 5.60 10.33 0.73
CA THR A 394 6.00 9.58 -0.46
C THR A 394 6.72 8.29 -0.07
N GLY A 395 6.24 7.15 -0.57
CA GLY A 395 6.77 5.83 -0.24
C GLY A 395 6.42 5.28 1.15
N LYS A 396 5.85 6.09 2.05
CA LYS A 396 5.51 5.66 3.41
C LYS A 396 4.15 4.95 3.44
N LEU A 397 4.06 3.98 4.34
CA LEU A 397 2.79 3.36 4.71
C LEU A 397 1.97 4.27 5.58
N LEU A 398 0.67 4.26 5.34
CA LEU A 398 -0.34 4.93 6.14
C LEU A 398 -1.61 4.07 6.20
N THR A 399 -2.48 4.34 7.18
CA THR A 399 -3.78 3.69 7.31
C THR A 399 -4.87 4.76 7.27
N LEU A 400 -5.83 4.63 6.35
CA LEU A 400 -7.01 5.50 6.27
C LEU A 400 -8.27 4.71 6.63
N HIS A 401 -9.21 5.40 7.27
CA HIS A 401 -10.55 4.91 7.59
C HIS A 401 -11.59 5.84 6.97
N GLY A 402 -12.65 5.29 6.37
CA GLY A 402 -13.69 6.10 5.77
C GLY A 402 -14.74 5.31 5.00
N HIS A 403 -15.40 5.98 4.06
CA HIS A 403 -16.40 5.41 3.16
C HIS A 403 -15.96 5.54 1.70
N VAL A 404 -16.17 4.49 0.90
CA VAL A 404 -15.89 4.48 -0.54
C VAL A 404 -17.15 4.89 -1.30
N ARG A 405 -17.04 5.79 -2.28
CA ARG A 405 -18.18 6.24 -3.12
C ARG A 405 -18.15 5.81 -4.58
N ARG A 406 -17.04 5.21 -5.00
CA ARG A 406 -16.83 4.75 -6.37
C ARG A 406 -15.79 3.65 -6.35
N VAL A 407 -16.06 2.58 -7.09
CA VAL A 407 -15.11 1.53 -7.42
C VAL A 407 -15.07 1.42 -8.94
N THR A 408 -13.90 1.61 -9.54
CA THR A 408 -13.68 1.40 -10.98
C THR A 408 -12.72 0.23 -11.14
N SER A 409 -13.07 -0.77 -11.96
CA SER A 409 -12.20 -1.92 -12.20
C SER A 409 -11.59 -1.85 -13.60
N TYR A 410 -10.29 -2.14 -13.73
CA TYR A 410 -9.59 -2.16 -15.01
C TYR A 410 -8.51 -3.25 -15.02
N THR A 411 -8.06 -3.66 -16.21
CA THR A 411 -6.98 -4.63 -16.35
C THR A 411 -5.63 -3.94 -16.15
N GLY A 412 -4.80 -4.41 -15.21
CA GLY A 412 -3.44 -3.93 -15.05
C GLY A 412 -2.54 -4.32 -16.23
N SER A 413 -1.34 -3.75 -16.31
CA SER A 413 -0.40 -4.02 -17.40
C SER A 413 -0.14 -5.51 -17.59
N SER A 414 -0.24 -5.97 -18.84
CA SER A 414 0.10 -7.35 -19.19
C SER A 414 1.59 -7.64 -19.01
N GLU A 415 2.44 -6.60 -19.10
CA GLU A 415 3.89 -6.70 -18.99
C GLU A 415 4.34 -6.71 -17.52
N PHE A 416 3.89 -5.72 -16.75
CA PHE A 416 4.36 -5.51 -15.38
C PHE A 416 3.45 -6.10 -14.29
N PHE A 417 2.24 -6.56 -14.62
CA PHE A 417 1.29 -7.07 -13.63
C PHE A 417 0.44 -8.25 -14.14
N GLY A 418 0.89 -8.89 -15.24
CA GLY A 418 0.30 -10.12 -15.76
C GLY A 418 -1.16 -10.03 -16.21
N SER A 419 -1.70 -8.83 -16.42
CA SER A 419 -3.13 -8.58 -16.68
C SER A 419 -4.06 -8.89 -15.50
N GLN A 420 -3.55 -8.91 -14.25
CA GLN A 420 -4.42 -8.99 -13.07
C GLN A 420 -5.35 -7.76 -13.02
N THR A 421 -6.61 -7.97 -12.61
CA THR A 421 -7.58 -6.87 -12.45
C THR A 421 -7.18 -6.00 -11.27
N LEU A 422 -7.32 -4.69 -11.46
CA LEU A 422 -7.09 -3.66 -10.46
C LEU A 422 -8.37 -2.90 -10.20
N HIS A 423 -8.55 -2.49 -8.95
CA HIS A 423 -9.70 -1.76 -8.48
C HIS A 423 -9.23 -0.40 -7.95
N GLU A 424 -9.74 0.67 -8.53
CA GLU A 424 -9.57 2.05 -8.07
C GLU A 424 -10.78 2.43 -7.20
N LEU A 425 -10.53 2.73 -5.93
CA LEU A 425 -11.55 3.10 -4.95
C LEU A 425 -11.38 4.57 -4.57
N TRP A 426 -12.48 5.32 -4.55
CA TRP A 426 -12.50 6.71 -4.11
C TRP A 426 -12.96 6.75 -2.66
N LEU A 427 -11.99 6.73 -1.74
CA LEU A 427 -12.18 6.71 -0.29
C LEU A 427 -12.28 8.13 0.24
N TYR A 428 -13.29 8.40 1.06
CA TYR A 428 -13.48 9.67 1.75
C TYR A 428 -13.34 9.43 3.26
N THR A 429 -12.33 10.05 3.86
CA THR A 429 -12.11 10.05 5.32
C THR A 429 -12.87 11.22 5.96
N ASP A 430 -13.12 11.16 7.27
CA ASP A 430 -13.86 12.19 8.00
C ASP A 430 -13.23 13.59 7.91
N ASP A 431 -11.90 13.68 7.77
CA ASP A 431 -11.13 14.91 7.61
C ASP A 431 -10.95 15.37 6.14
N SER A 432 -11.33 14.55 5.15
CA SER A 432 -11.14 14.84 3.71
C SER A 432 -12.18 15.77 3.08
N GLN A 433 -13.28 16.03 3.78
CA GLN A 433 -14.42 16.85 3.34
C GLN A 433 -15.11 16.36 2.05
N ARG A 434 -14.64 16.80 0.88
CA ARG A 434 -15.18 16.49 -0.45
C ARG A 434 -14.10 16.02 -1.43
N ASN A 435 -12.88 15.79 -0.97
CA ASN A 435 -11.77 15.33 -1.78
C ASN A 435 -11.47 13.86 -1.46
N PRO A 436 -11.41 12.95 -2.44
CA PRO A 436 -11.12 11.55 -2.17
C PRO A 436 -9.61 11.34 -1.96
N ALA A 437 -9.27 10.28 -1.23
CA ALA A 437 -8.06 9.52 -1.46
C ALA A 437 -8.36 8.45 -2.54
N VAL A 438 -7.51 8.37 -3.55
CA VAL A 438 -7.61 7.34 -4.60
C VAL A 438 -6.78 6.15 -4.17
N ILE A 439 -7.43 5.03 -3.93
CA ILE A 439 -6.80 3.77 -3.53
C ILE A 439 -6.77 2.87 -4.75
N VAL A 440 -5.61 2.31 -5.10
CA VAL A 440 -5.57 1.18 -6.04
C VAL A 440 -5.20 -0.10 -5.31
N THR A 441 -6.02 -1.14 -5.53
CA THR A 441 -5.81 -2.47 -4.96
C THR A 441 -6.09 -3.58 -5.97
N PRO A 442 -5.31 -4.67 -5.97
CA PRO A 442 -5.55 -5.85 -6.82
C PRO A 442 -6.47 -6.89 -6.17
N ASN A 443 -6.81 -6.74 -4.88
CA ASN A 443 -7.58 -7.70 -4.12
C ASN A 443 -8.67 -6.98 -3.29
N LEU A 444 -9.93 -7.12 -3.70
CA LEU A 444 -11.08 -6.77 -2.89
C LEU A 444 -11.51 -7.96 -1.99
N PRO A 445 -12.15 -7.70 -0.84
CA PRO A 445 -12.88 -8.74 -0.11
C PRO A 445 -13.92 -9.42 -1.03
N PRO A 446 -14.13 -10.76 -0.94
CA PRO A 446 -14.99 -11.48 -1.88
C PRO A 446 -16.44 -11.00 -2.00
N GLU A 447 -16.98 -10.41 -0.92
CA GLU A 447 -18.35 -9.87 -0.88
C GLU A 447 -18.39 -8.33 -0.98
N PHE A 448 -17.31 -7.68 -1.41
CA PHE A 448 -17.24 -6.21 -1.48
C PHE A 448 -18.17 -5.64 -2.58
N PRO A 449 -19.07 -4.70 -2.26
CA PRO A 449 -20.12 -4.26 -3.18
C PRO A 449 -19.61 -3.21 -4.18
N VAL A 450 -18.95 -3.68 -5.24
CA VAL A 450 -18.32 -2.84 -6.29
C VAL A 450 -19.29 -1.84 -6.93
N GLY A 451 -20.59 -2.17 -7.04
CA GLY A 451 -21.62 -1.33 -7.66
C GLY A 451 -22.36 -0.37 -6.72
N ALA A 452 -22.07 -0.36 -5.42
CA ALA A 452 -22.78 0.48 -4.46
C ALA A 452 -22.40 1.97 -4.56
N GLU A 453 -23.36 2.86 -4.29
CA GLU A 453 -23.13 4.31 -4.22
C GLU A 453 -22.24 4.70 -3.03
N VAL A 454 -22.42 4.04 -1.87
CA VAL A 454 -21.63 4.29 -0.66
C VAL A 454 -21.32 2.98 0.08
N VAL A 455 -20.05 2.81 0.46
CA VAL A 455 -19.55 1.68 1.24
C VAL A 455 -18.80 2.19 2.45
N ASP A 456 -19.50 2.32 3.57
CA ASP A 456 -18.93 2.71 4.87
C ASP A 456 -18.00 1.64 5.46
N ARG A 457 -17.19 2.07 6.45
CA ARG A 457 -16.30 1.24 7.27
C ARG A 457 -15.27 0.47 6.46
N VAL A 458 -14.65 1.17 5.51
CA VAL A 458 -13.49 0.68 4.77
C VAL A 458 -12.22 1.21 5.44
N THR A 459 -11.34 0.27 5.78
CA THR A 459 -9.99 0.52 6.30
C THR A 459 -8.98 0.11 5.25
N VAL A 460 -8.07 1.02 4.91
CA VAL A 460 -7.04 0.81 3.91
C VAL A 460 -5.68 1.09 4.52
N THR A 461 -4.82 0.07 4.58
CA THR A 461 -3.39 0.27 4.82
C THR A 461 -2.65 0.18 3.49
N GLY A 462 -1.93 1.23 3.14
CA GLY A 462 -1.31 1.34 1.82
C GLY A 462 -0.13 2.30 1.79
N CYS A 463 0.65 2.22 0.73
CA CYS A 463 1.75 3.13 0.44
C CYS A 463 1.24 4.39 -0.25
N PHE A 464 1.50 5.57 0.29
CA PHE A 464 1.26 6.80 -0.46
C PHE A 464 2.31 6.91 -1.58
N PHE A 465 1.87 6.86 -2.83
CA PHE A 465 2.75 6.78 -4.00
C PHE A 465 3.07 8.16 -4.56
N LYS A 466 2.04 8.95 -4.94
CA LYS A 466 2.19 10.37 -5.32
C LYS A 466 0.86 11.13 -5.26
N PRO A 467 0.87 12.47 -5.36
CA PRO A 467 -0.34 13.23 -5.65
C PRO A 467 -0.84 12.94 -7.08
N TYR A 468 -2.06 12.44 -7.20
CA TYR A 468 -2.73 12.08 -8.46
C TYR A 468 -3.67 13.19 -8.91
N VAL A 469 -3.58 13.58 -10.18
CA VAL A 469 -4.43 14.61 -10.80
C VAL A 469 -5.60 13.93 -11.48
N TYR A 470 -6.82 14.28 -11.06
CA TYR A 470 -8.05 13.78 -11.67
C TYR A 470 -8.91 14.94 -12.19
N ARG A 471 -9.74 14.66 -13.19
CA ARG A 471 -10.69 15.63 -13.76
C ARG A 471 -12.00 15.57 -12.98
N ALA A 472 -12.34 16.64 -12.27
CA ALA A 472 -13.70 16.88 -11.80
C ALA A 472 -14.51 17.60 -12.90
N GLU A 473 -15.82 17.80 -12.68
CA GLU A 473 -16.73 18.39 -13.68
C GLU A 473 -16.26 19.73 -14.26
N GLN A 474 -15.67 20.59 -13.41
CA GLN A 474 -15.31 21.98 -13.75
C GLN A 474 -13.81 22.29 -13.63
N ASP A 475 -13.00 21.42 -13.00
CA ASP A 475 -11.60 21.72 -12.69
C ASP A 475 -10.74 20.45 -12.53
N HIS A 476 -9.42 20.59 -12.66
CA HIS A 476 -8.46 19.56 -12.30
C HIS A 476 -8.18 19.59 -10.80
N ARG A 477 -8.44 18.47 -10.13
CA ARG A 477 -8.22 18.32 -8.69
C ARG A 477 -7.10 17.33 -8.42
N ILE A 478 -6.55 17.42 -7.22
CA ILE A 478 -5.50 16.53 -6.73
C ILE A 478 -6.08 15.65 -5.63
N ALA A 479 -5.71 14.37 -5.62
CA ALA A 479 -5.99 13.40 -4.57
C ALA A 479 -4.70 12.68 -4.15
N PRO A 480 -4.57 12.21 -2.91
CA PRO A 480 -3.57 11.21 -2.55
C PRO A 480 -3.79 9.91 -3.34
N LEU A 481 -2.76 9.38 -4.02
CA LEU A 481 -2.79 8.03 -4.60
C LEU A 481 -2.08 7.05 -3.67
N ILE A 482 -2.82 6.02 -3.26
CA ILE A 482 -2.36 5.02 -2.29
C ILE A 482 -2.43 3.63 -2.92
N LEU A 483 -1.32 2.89 -2.85
CA LEU A 483 -1.21 1.54 -3.36
C LEU A 483 -1.35 0.55 -2.20
N ALA A 484 -2.38 -0.29 -2.25
CA ALA A 484 -2.73 -1.22 -1.18
C ALA A 484 -2.86 -2.64 -1.71
N GLY A 485 -2.20 -3.61 -1.09
CA GLY A 485 -2.25 -5.01 -1.55
C GLY A 485 -3.58 -5.72 -1.27
N ARG A 486 -4.37 -5.15 -0.35
CA ARG A 486 -5.72 -5.55 0.06
C ARG A 486 -6.40 -4.39 0.79
N ILE A 487 -7.73 -4.43 0.91
CA ILE A 487 -8.49 -3.55 1.80
C ILE A 487 -9.23 -4.38 2.86
N PHE A 488 -9.59 -3.75 3.98
CA PHE A 488 -10.43 -4.34 5.00
C PHE A 488 -11.79 -3.64 5.02
N TRP A 489 -12.87 -4.41 5.00
CA TRP A 489 -14.23 -3.90 5.05
C TRP A 489 -14.95 -4.54 6.23
N SER A 490 -15.43 -3.71 7.16
CA SER A 490 -16.03 -4.14 8.43
C SER A 490 -17.45 -3.58 8.56
N PRO A 491 -18.40 -4.00 7.69
CA PRO A 491 -19.72 -3.40 7.61
C PRO A 491 -20.58 -3.66 8.86
N THR A 492 -21.57 -2.79 9.08
CA THR A 492 -22.63 -3.08 10.06
C THR A 492 -23.67 -4.03 9.47
N ASP A 493 -24.38 -4.77 10.34
CA ASP A 493 -25.52 -5.59 9.90
C ASP A 493 -26.61 -4.75 9.22
N ASP A 494 -26.69 -3.46 9.51
CA ASP A 494 -27.65 -2.51 8.93
C ASP A 494 -27.23 -2.12 7.50
N GLN A 495 -25.94 -1.82 7.32
CA GLN A 495 -25.33 -1.55 6.02
C GLN A 495 -25.44 -2.76 5.08
N ILE A 496 -25.12 -3.97 5.55
CA ILE A 496 -25.30 -5.22 4.78
C ILE A 496 -26.75 -5.36 4.30
N ARG A 497 -27.73 -5.02 5.14
CA ARG A 497 -29.15 -5.07 4.76
C ARG A 497 -29.54 -3.98 3.77
N SER A 498 -29.02 -2.77 3.89
CA SER A 498 -29.25 -1.70 2.89
C SER A 498 -28.73 -2.13 1.52
N LEU A 499 -27.45 -2.54 1.45
CA LEU A 499 -26.80 -3.01 0.24
C LEU A 499 -27.51 -4.21 -0.41
N ALA A 500 -28.02 -5.15 0.40
CA ALA A 500 -28.80 -6.29 -0.09
C ALA A 500 -30.21 -5.88 -0.59
N ASN A 501 -30.83 -4.87 0.02
CA ASN A 501 -32.12 -4.34 -0.41
C ASN A 501 -32.00 -3.49 -1.69
N GLU A 502 -30.88 -2.79 -1.86
CA GLU A 502 -30.52 -2.01 -3.06
C GLU A 502 -30.12 -2.90 -4.25
N GLY A 503 -29.87 -4.20 -4.03
CA GLY A 503 -29.34 -5.11 -5.05
C GLY A 503 -27.83 -5.02 -5.27
N SER A 504 -27.13 -4.18 -4.49
CA SER A 504 -25.67 -4.04 -4.49
C SER A 504 -24.93 -5.27 -3.92
N MET A 505 -25.65 -6.17 -3.24
CA MET A 505 -25.16 -7.47 -2.77
C MET A 505 -26.16 -8.59 -3.06
N PRO A 506 -25.70 -9.82 -3.40
CA PRO A 506 -26.57 -10.98 -3.54
C PRO A 506 -27.30 -11.31 -2.22
N ALA A 507 -28.61 -11.53 -2.29
CA ALA A 507 -29.45 -11.76 -1.11
C ALA A 507 -29.19 -13.11 -0.39
N ASP A 508 -28.43 -13.99 -1.04
CA ASP A 508 -27.95 -15.30 -0.63
C ASP A 508 -26.47 -15.32 -0.19
N SER A 509 -25.79 -14.16 -0.18
CA SER A 509 -24.40 -14.08 0.28
C SER A 509 -24.25 -14.50 1.75
N ALA A 510 -23.09 -15.04 2.12
CA ALA A 510 -22.87 -15.55 3.47
C ALA A 510 -22.93 -14.43 4.52
N THR A 511 -22.43 -13.22 4.22
CA THR A 511 -22.57 -12.08 5.14
C THR A 511 -24.01 -11.60 5.27
N VAL A 512 -24.82 -11.58 4.20
CA VAL A 512 -26.23 -11.20 4.24
C VAL A 512 -27.05 -12.18 5.08
N ILE A 513 -26.82 -13.48 4.93
CA ILE A 513 -27.45 -14.52 5.75
C ILE A 513 -27.03 -14.37 7.23
N ALA A 514 -25.74 -14.14 7.50
CA ALA A 514 -25.22 -13.96 8.86
C ALA A 514 -25.76 -12.68 9.54
N ALA A 515 -25.91 -11.57 8.81
CA ALA A 515 -26.49 -10.33 9.30
C ALA A 515 -28.00 -10.48 9.61
N ARG A 516 -28.76 -11.14 8.72
CA ARG A 516 -30.17 -11.47 8.97
C ARG A 516 -30.34 -12.34 10.22
N LYS A 517 -29.49 -13.36 10.40
CA LYS A 517 -29.52 -14.25 11.58
C LYS A 517 -29.21 -13.49 12.88
N ARG A 518 -28.17 -12.66 12.92
CA ARG A 518 -27.82 -11.85 14.12
C ARG A 518 -28.91 -10.84 14.50
N ASN A 519 -29.55 -10.20 13.52
CA ASN A 519 -30.67 -9.31 13.81
C ASN A 519 -31.89 -10.08 14.38
N SER A 520 -32.14 -11.31 13.90
CA SER A 520 -33.23 -12.13 14.45
C SER A 520 -33.05 -12.51 15.93
N SER A 521 -31.81 -12.70 16.41
CA SER A 521 -31.53 -12.98 17.84
C SER A 521 -31.56 -11.73 18.71
N ASN A 522 -31.17 -10.56 18.17
CA ASN A 522 -31.16 -9.31 18.93
C ASN A 522 -32.54 -8.64 19.02
N LYS A 523 -33.53 -9.11 18.25
CA LYS A 523 -34.95 -8.86 18.53
C LYS A 523 -35.43 -9.66 19.75
N LEU A 524 -34.90 -9.30 20.91
CA LEU A 524 -35.75 -9.11 22.10
C LEU A 524 -36.89 -8.21 21.60
N SER A 525 -38.05 -8.81 21.33
CA SER A 525 -39.04 -8.17 20.45
C SER A 525 -39.37 -6.75 20.93
N GLU A 526 -39.69 -5.83 20.02
CA GLU A 526 -40.07 -4.46 20.42
C GLU A 526 -41.23 -4.50 21.43
N THR A 527 -42.14 -5.47 21.29
CA THR A 527 -43.13 -5.88 22.29
C THR A 527 -42.54 -6.20 23.67
N GLY A 528 -41.45 -6.97 23.75
CA GLY A 528 -40.74 -7.29 24.99
C GLY A 528 -40.04 -6.08 25.62
N VAL A 529 -39.44 -5.19 24.82
CA VAL A 529 -38.85 -3.92 25.32
C VAL A 529 -39.94 -2.96 25.79
N MET A 530 -41.03 -2.82 25.03
CA MET A 530 -42.20 -2.05 25.46
C MET A 530 -42.86 -2.64 26.70
N LEU A 531 -42.93 -3.97 26.84
CA LEU A 531 -43.43 -4.64 28.05
C LEU A 531 -42.54 -4.34 29.25
N LEU A 532 -41.21 -4.40 29.09
CA LEU A 532 -40.24 -4.05 30.14
C LEU A 532 -40.37 -2.57 30.55
N GLY A 533 -40.48 -1.67 29.57
CA GLY A 533 -40.72 -0.24 29.81
C GLY A 533 -42.05 0.03 30.51
N PHE A 534 -43.12 -0.67 30.11
CA PHE A 534 -44.44 -0.59 30.73
C PHE A 534 -44.41 -1.12 32.18
N VAL A 535 -43.78 -2.27 32.42
CA VAL A 535 -43.60 -2.83 33.77
C VAL A 535 -42.78 -1.89 34.65
N ALA A 536 -41.69 -1.32 34.14
CA ALA A 536 -40.89 -0.33 34.85
C ALA A 536 -41.70 0.93 35.20
N LEU A 537 -42.52 1.42 34.27
CA LEU A 537 -43.42 2.56 34.48
C LEU A 537 -44.50 2.24 35.53
N VAL A 538 -45.13 1.07 35.47
CA VAL A 538 -46.11 0.61 36.48
C VAL A 538 -45.47 0.49 37.87
N VAL A 539 -44.26 -0.06 37.97
CA VAL A 539 -43.51 -0.14 39.24
C VAL A 539 -43.18 1.27 39.76
N MET A 540 -42.75 2.19 38.89
CA MET A 540 -42.49 3.58 39.27
C MET A 540 -43.77 4.28 39.76
N MET A 541 -44.92 4.06 39.11
CA MET A 541 -46.22 4.58 39.55
C MET A 541 -46.67 3.97 40.88
N MET A 542 -46.41 2.68 41.14
CA MET A 542 -46.69 2.05 42.44
C MET A 542 -45.83 2.64 43.57
N ILE A 543 -44.54 2.88 43.32
CA ILE A 543 -43.62 3.52 44.27
C ILE A 543 -44.05 4.96 44.53
N TRP A 544 -44.33 5.73 43.48
CA TRP A 544 -44.83 7.11 43.59
C TRP A 544 -46.16 7.17 44.35
N GLY A 545 -47.08 6.23 44.09
CA GLY A 545 -48.35 6.10 44.78
C GLY A 545 -48.18 5.84 46.29
N ARG A 546 -47.24 4.97 46.68
CA ARG A 546 -46.87 4.76 48.09
C ARG A 546 -46.28 6.02 48.72
N VAL A 547 -45.36 6.72 48.05
CA VAL A 547 -44.77 7.96 48.55
C VAL A 547 -45.81 9.09 48.67
N GLN A 548 -46.74 9.21 47.72
CA GLN A 548 -47.90 10.10 47.79
C GLN A 548 -48.78 9.80 49.00
N ARG A 549 -49.02 8.52 49.30
CA ARG A 549 -49.84 8.10 50.44
C ARG A 549 -49.16 8.43 51.77
N ASP A 550 -47.88 8.08 51.94
CA ASP A 550 -47.09 8.42 53.13
C ASP A 550 -47.03 9.95 53.34
N ARG A 551 -46.85 10.74 52.26
CA ARG A 551 -46.91 12.22 52.36
C ARG A 551 -48.28 12.75 52.81
N ARG A 552 -49.39 12.12 52.44
CA ARG A 552 -50.75 12.51 52.90
C ARG A 552 -50.98 12.11 54.35
N GLU A 553 -50.53 10.92 54.75
CA GLU A 553 -50.63 10.43 56.13
C GLU A 553 -49.76 11.28 57.07
N ARG A 554 -48.53 11.65 56.67
CA ARG A 554 -47.70 12.61 57.42
C ARG A 554 -48.32 14.00 57.54
N ARG A 555 -48.98 14.54 56.51
CA ARG A 555 -49.70 15.83 56.63
C ARG A 555 -50.83 15.76 57.65
N ARG A 556 -51.64 14.69 57.62
CA ARG A 556 -52.70 14.47 58.62
C ARG A 556 -52.13 14.35 60.05
N LEU A 557 -51.01 13.66 60.21
CA LEU A 557 -50.34 13.55 61.51
C LEU A 557 -49.79 14.91 61.99
N LEU A 558 -49.25 15.73 61.09
CA LEU A 558 -48.80 17.10 61.42
C LEU A 558 -49.98 18.01 61.78
N GLU A 559 -51.09 17.98 61.03
CA GLU A 559 -52.31 18.72 61.34
C GLU A 559 -52.88 18.33 62.72
N VAL A 560 -52.84 17.03 63.09
CA VAL A 560 -53.23 16.57 64.43
C VAL A 560 -52.28 17.09 65.52
N VAL A 561 -50.96 17.04 65.29
CA VAL A 561 -49.96 17.54 66.27
C VAL A 561 -50.03 19.06 66.43
N GLU A 562 -50.26 19.82 65.36
CA GLU A 562 -50.47 21.27 65.43
C GLU A 562 -51.77 21.61 66.16
N SER A 563 -52.86 20.85 65.93
CA SER A 563 -54.14 21.05 66.65
C SER A 563 -54.06 20.79 68.16
N GLN A 564 -53.11 19.96 68.63
CA GLN A 564 -52.84 19.82 70.06
C GLN A 564 -52.04 20.99 70.63
N ARG A 565 -51.21 21.66 69.82
CA ARG A 565 -50.34 22.76 70.26
C ARG A 565 -51.12 24.04 70.58
N ASP A 566 -52.15 24.33 69.79
CA ASP A 566 -53.08 25.45 70.05
C ASP A 566 -53.86 25.27 71.36
N PHE A 567 -54.09 24.02 71.79
CA PHE A 567 -54.76 23.71 73.06
C PHE A 567 -53.91 24.08 74.28
N ASP A 568 -52.60 23.85 74.22
CA ASP A 568 -51.66 24.21 75.30
C ASP A 568 -51.36 25.71 75.34
N GLN A 569 -51.29 26.38 74.18
CA GLN A 569 -50.99 27.83 74.14
C GLN A 569 -52.09 28.68 74.78
N HIS A 570 -53.37 28.33 74.61
CA HIS A 570 -54.48 29.01 75.30
C HIS A 570 -54.47 28.88 76.83
N LEU A 571 -53.70 27.94 77.40
CA LEU A 571 -53.52 27.79 78.85
C LEU A 571 -52.31 28.56 79.42
N ILE A 572 -51.31 28.88 78.59
CA ILE A 572 -50.02 29.44 79.05
C ILE A 572 -49.99 30.98 79.01
N ASP A 573 -50.67 31.61 78.04
CA ASP A 573 -50.67 33.07 77.89
C ASP A 573 -51.12 33.88 79.14
N PRO A 574 -52.17 33.49 79.92
CA PRO A 574 -52.54 34.25 81.12
C PRO A 574 -51.50 34.15 82.27
N VAL A 575 -50.59 33.17 82.22
CA VAL A 575 -49.52 33.00 83.22
C VAL A 575 -48.31 33.87 82.87
N LEU A 576 -47.91 33.90 81.60
CA LEU A 576 -46.77 34.73 81.14
C LEU A 576 -47.07 36.23 81.18
N ALA A 577 -48.33 36.64 81.00
CA ALA A 577 -48.76 38.03 81.18
C ALA A 577 -48.46 38.58 82.58
N ARG A 578 -48.67 37.78 83.64
CA ARG A 578 -48.41 38.18 85.04
C ARG A 578 -46.92 38.26 85.40
N LEU A 579 -46.04 37.61 84.64
CA LEU A 579 -44.59 37.62 84.90
C LEU A 579 -43.87 38.81 84.23
N ARG A 580 -44.52 39.54 83.32
CA ARG A 580 -43.94 40.77 82.72
C ARG A 580 -44.15 42.03 83.56
N GLU A 581 -45.20 42.12 84.36
CA GLU A 581 -45.45 43.29 85.22
C GLU A 581 -44.48 43.42 86.40
N THR A 582 -43.79 42.35 86.81
CA THR A 582 -42.84 42.37 87.94
C THR A 582 -41.39 42.62 87.56
N SER A 583 -41.08 42.84 86.26
CA SER A 583 -39.70 42.88 85.74
C SER A 583 -39.15 44.29 85.46
N GLN A 584 -39.88 45.37 85.73
CA GLN A 584 -39.41 46.76 85.49
C GLN A 584 -38.77 47.40 86.75
N ILE A 585 -37.72 46.81 87.30
CA ILE A 585 -36.84 47.49 88.28
C ILE A 585 -35.38 47.12 88.03
N GLY A 586 -34.55 48.14 87.76
CA GLY A 586 -33.09 48.06 87.95
C GLY A 586 -32.24 47.77 86.70
N GLU A 587 -31.88 48.83 85.97
CA GLU A 587 -30.76 48.83 85.02
C GLU A 587 -29.55 49.51 85.69
N PRO A 588 -28.41 48.82 85.91
CA PRO A 588 -27.16 49.44 86.30
C PRO A 588 -26.23 49.61 85.09
N ASP A 589 -25.80 50.85 84.90
CA ASP A 589 -24.73 51.32 84.02
C ASP A 589 -23.40 50.54 84.22
N ASN A 590 -22.68 50.26 83.12
CA ASN A 590 -21.21 50.14 83.09
C ASN A 590 -20.65 49.83 81.68
N GLY A 591 -20.08 50.85 81.04
CA GLY A 591 -18.62 50.98 80.91
C GLY A 591 -17.77 49.93 80.15
N VAL A 592 -17.20 50.41 79.03
CA VAL A 592 -15.78 50.25 78.59
C VAL A 592 -15.21 48.83 78.37
N LEU A 593 -14.98 48.49 77.09
CA LEU A 593 -13.63 48.35 76.51
C LEU A 593 -13.65 48.44 74.97
#